data_AF-X0WU45-F1
#
_entry.id   AF-X0WU45-F1
#
_cell.length_a   1.000
_cell.length_b   1.000
_cell.length_c   1.000
_cell.angle_alpha   90.00
_cell.angle_beta   90.00
_cell.angle_gamma   90.00
#
_symmetry.space_group_name_H-M   'P 1'
#
loop_
_entity.id
_entity.type
_entity.pdbx_description
1 polymer ?
#
loop_
_entity_poly.entity_id
_entity_poly.type
_entity_poly.pdbx_seq_one_letter_code
_entity_poly.pdbx_strand_id
1 'polypeptide(L)' 'GVARYISANVPGPPIPEEMISRIRKAPDRVTECITIAGELVTTLKELCHGVQLVTIGWESRLPAILDVANM' A
#
# COMPACT_ATOMS: atom_id res chain seq x y z
N GLY A 1 2.02 -13.38 8.75
CA GLY A 1 1.02 -12.45 8.20
C GLY A 1 1.37 -12.14 6.76
N VAL A 2 0.37 -11.85 5.92
CA VAL A 2 0.52 -11.73 4.45
C VAL A 2 1.63 -10.75 4.04
N ALA A 3 1.77 -9.59 4.70
CA ALA A 3 2.85 -8.62 4.42
C ALA A 3 4.27 -9.20 4.56
N ARG A 4 4.54 -9.98 5.62
CA ARG A 4 5.86 -10.62 5.82
C ARG A 4 6.09 -11.78 4.84
N TYR A 5 5.02 -12.46 4.42
CA TYR A 5 5.11 -13.47 3.36
C TYR A 5 5.48 -12.83 2.01
N ILE A 6 4.81 -11.73 1.64
CA ILE A 6 5.11 -10.98 0.41
C ILE A 6 6.58 -10.52 0.41
N SER A 7 7.03 -9.90 1.50
CA SER A 7 8.42 -9.41 1.62
C SER A 7 9.48 -10.51 1.44
N ALA A 8 9.17 -11.75 1.84
CA ALA A 8 10.11 -12.87 1.77
C ALA A 8 10.03 -13.70 0.48
N ASN A 9 8.88 -13.69 -0.23
CA ASN A 9 8.61 -14.63 -1.31
C ASN A 9 8.26 -13.97 -2.66
N VAL A 10 7.90 -12.68 -2.67
CA VAL A 10 7.58 -11.96 -3.91
C VAL A 10 8.79 -11.17 -4.37
N PRO A 11 9.27 -11.35 -5.61
CA PRO A 11 10.37 -10.56 -6.16
C PRO A 11 10.01 -9.06 -6.15
N GLY A 12 10.88 -8.24 -5.55
CA GLY A 12 10.67 -6.80 -5.45
C GLY A 12 11.52 -6.16 -4.35
N PRO A 13 11.39 -4.84 -4.15
CA PRO A 13 12.01 -4.18 -3.03
C PRO A 13 11.45 -4.73 -1.70
N PRO A 14 12.30 -4.94 -0.68
CA PRO A 14 11.84 -5.44 0.60
C PRO A 14 10.87 -4.44 1.26
N ILE A 15 9.83 -4.96 1.89
CA ILE A 15 8.88 -4.13 2.66
C ILE A 15 9.55 -3.72 3.98
N PRO A 16 9.64 -2.42 4.31
CA PRO A 16 10.21 -1.97 5.57
C PRO A 16 9.49 -2.55 6.79
N GLU A 17 10.24 -2.96 7.82
CA GLU A 17 9.64 -3.56 9.03
C GLU A 17 8.73 -2.58 9.78
N GLU A 18 9.00 -1.27 9.68
CA GLU A 18 8.12 -0.23 10.22
C GLU A 18 6.72 -0.28 9.59
N MET A 19 6.64 -0.47 8.27
CA MET A 19 5.38 -0.58 7.54
C MET A 19 4.63 -1.86 7.96
N ILE A 20 5.34 -2.98 8.13
CA ILE A 20 4.77 -4.24 8.63
C ILE A 20 4.22 -4.06 10.05
N SER A 21 4.96 -3.34 10.91
CA SER A 21 4.58 -3.04 12.28
C SER A 21 3.34 -2.13 12.35
N ARG A 22 3.29 -1.09 11.50
CA ARG A 22 2.16 -0.17 11.36
C ARG A 22 0.88 -0.92 10.99
N ILE A 23 0.92 -1.77 9.96
CA ILE A 23 -0.22 -2.63 9.57
C ILE A 23 -0.65 -3.56 10.71
N ARG A 24 0.29 -4.14 11.47
CA ARG A 24 -0.04 -5.09 12.55
C ARG A 24 -0.71 -4.42 13.74
N LYS A 25 -0.30 -3.19 14.07
CA LYS A 25 -0.81 -2.41 15.21
C LYS A 25 -2.12 -1.70 14.91
N ALA A 26 -2.48 -1.55 13.63
CA ALA A 26 -3.72 -0.89 13.24
C ALA A 26 -4.96 -1.66 13.74
N PRO A 27 -5.99 -0.95 14.23
CA PRO A 27 -7.25 -1.54 14.66
C PRO A 27 -8.03 -2.12 13.47
N ASP A 28 -7.97 -1.43 12.32
CA ASP A 28 -8.45 -1.94 11.04
C ASP A 28 -7.29 -2.00 10.05
N ARG A 29 -6.84 -3.22 9.78
CA ARG A 29 -5.70 -3.47 8.88
C ARG A 29 -6.05 -3.20 7.42
N VAL A 30 -7.32 -3.34 7.02
CA VAL A 30 -7.73 -3.10 5.63
C VAL A 30 -7.66 -1.61 5.35
N THR A 31 -8.28 -0.81 6.22
CA THR A 31 -8.23 0.65 6.12
C THR A 31 -6.78 1.15 6.19
N GLU A 32 -5.95 0.59 7.07
CA GLU A 32 -4.52 0.95 7.14
C GLU A 32 -3.76 0.68 5.85
N CYS A 33 -3.97 -0.49 5.22
CA CYS A 33 -3.34 -0.81 3.94
C CYS A 33 -3.78 0.15 2.81
N ILE A 34 -5.05 0.57 2.81
CA ILE A 34 -5.58 1.57 1.86
C ILE A 34 -4.87 2.90 2.08
N THR A 35 -4.76 3.36 3.33
CA THR A 35 -4.07 4.60 3.70
C THR A 35 -2.60 4.57 3.26
N ILE A 36 -1.87 3.49 3.58
CA ILE A 36 -0.47 3.33 3.18
C ILE A 36 -0.31 3.39 1.66
N ALA A 37 -1.19 2.72 0.91
CA ALA A 37 -1.15 2.76 -0.55
C ALA A 37 -1.38 4.18 -1.09
N GLY A 38 -2.35 4.91 -0.56
CA GLY A 38 -2.62 6.30 -0.96
C GLY A 38 -1.46 7.25 -0.64
N GLU A 39 -0.88 7.15 0.56
CA GLU A 39 0.31 7.91 0.95
C GLU A 39 1.51 7.66 0.02
N LEU A 40 1.73 6.39 -0.35
CA LEU A 40 2.76 6.00 -1.32
C LEU A 40 2.51 6.62 -2.70
N VAL A 41 1.27 6.59 -3.18
CA VAL A 41 0.91 7.22 -4.47
C VAL A 41 1.24 8.71 -4.46
N THR A 42 0.81 9.43 -3.41
CA THR A 42 1.06 10.87 -3.28
C THR A 42 2.56 11.18 -3.25
N THR A 43 3.32 10.44 -2.45
CA THR A 43 4.77 10.63 -2.31
C THR A 43 5.50 10.34 -3.63
N LEU A 44 5.13 9.26 -4.32
CA LEU A 44 5.79 8.89 -5.57
C LEU A 44 5.51 9.89 -6.69
N LYS A 45 4.31 10.48 -6.75
CA LYS A 45 3.96 11.52 -7.74
C LYS A 45 4.84 12.76 -7.68
N GLU A 46 5.43 13.08 -6.53
CA GLU A 46 6.40 14.18 -6.43
C GLU A 46 7.74 13.83 -7.12
N LEU A 47 7.98 12.55 -7.39
CA LEU A 47 9.23 12.01 -7.94
C LEU A 47 9.06 11.46 -9.36
N CYS A 48 7.83 11.12 -9.79
CA CYS A 48 7.54 10.53 -11.08
C CYS A 48 6.26 11.07 -11.72
N HIS A 49 6.14 10.93 -13.05
CA HIS A 49 4.98 11.40 -13.83
C HIS A 49 3.71 10.55 -13.64
N GLY A 50 3.80 9.42 -12.93
CA GLY A 50 2.67 8.51 -12.75
C GLY A 50 3.05 7.25 -11.99
N VAL A 51 2.03 6.56 -11.48
CA VAL A 51 2.17 5.32 -10.70
C VAL A 51 1.29 4.23 -11.31
N GLN A 52 1.77 2.98 -11.23
CA GLN A 52 0.99 1.81 -11.61
C GLN A 52 0.51 1.09 -10.34
N LEU A 53 -0.81 1.02 -10.17
CA LEU A 53 -1.43 0.28 -9.06
C LEU A 53 -1.75 -1.15 -9.51
N VAL A 54 -1.35 -2.12 -8.69
CA VAL A 54 -1.59 -3.56 -8.93
C VAL A 54 -2.41 -4.10 -7.76
N THR A 55 -3.70 -4.34 -8.00
CA THR A 55 -4.69 -4.63 -6.93
C THR A 55 -4.87 -6.12 -6.63
N ILE A 56 -4.52 -7.02 -7.57
CA ILE A 56 -4.60 -8.49 -7.40
C ILE A 56 -5.90 -8.94 -6.70
N GLY A 57 -7.06 -8.63 -7.26
CA GLY A 57 -8.36 -9.04 -6.70
C GLY A 57 -8.97 -8.06 -5.68
N TRP A 58 -8.32 -6.92 -5.44
CA TRP A 58 -8.79 -5.85 -4.55
C TRP A 58 -9.26 -4.61 -5.32
N GLU A 59 -9.73 -4.77 -6.55
CA GLU A 59 -10.14 -3.68 -7.44
C GLU A 59 -11.24 -2.81 -6.81
N SER A 60 -12.09 -3.40 -5.96
CA SER A 60 -13.14 -2.68 -5.22
C SER A 60 -12.62 -1.64 -4.22
N ARG A 61 -11.33 -1.72 -3.83
CA ARG A 61 -10.68 -0.74 -2.94
C ARG A 61 -9.94 0.35 -3.70
N LEU A 62 -9.81 0.24 -5.01
CA LEU A 62 -9.12 1.23 -5.83
C LEU A 62 -9.67 2.65 -5.64
N PRO A 63 -11.01 2.90 -5.62
CA PRO A 63 -11.53 4.23 -5.37
C PRO A 63 -11.07 4.81 -4.03
N ALA A 64 -11.10 4.02 -2.96
CA ALA A 64 -10.68 4.49 -1.63
C ALA A 64 -9.18 4.82 -1.55
N ILE A 65 -8.34 4.12 -2.31
CA ILE A 65 -6.90 4.43 -2.40
C ILE A 65 -6.70 5.77 -3.12
N LEU A 66 -7.45 6.00 -4.20
CA LEU A 66 -7.40 7.24 -4.96
C LEU A 66 -7.94 8.44 -4.16
N ASP A 67 -9.02 8.23 -3.39
CA ASP A 67 -9.57 9.24 -2.48
C ASP A 67 -8.51 9.70 -1.46
N VAL A 68 -7.75 8.77 -0.85
CA VAL A 68 -6.64 9.11 0.07
C VAL A 68 -5.53 9.88 -0.66
N ALA A 69 -5.26 9.53 -1.93
CA ALA A 69 -4.28 10.22 -2.76
C ALA A 69 -4.78 11.57 -3.32
N ASN A 70 -6.01 11.98 -3.00
CA ASN A 70 -6.70 13.13 -3.57
C ASN A 70 -6.75 13.08 -5.12
N MET A 71 -7.16 11.93 -5.67
CA MET A 71 -7.24 11.66 -7.12
C MET A 71 -8.64 11.23 -7.55
#